data_AF-A0A6P5FD72-F1
#
_entry.id   AF-A0A6P5FD72-F1
#
_cell.length_a   1.000
_cell.length_b   1.000
_cell.length_c   1.000
_cell.angle_alpha   90.00
_cell.angle_beta   90.00
_cell.angle_gamma   90.00
#
_symmetry.space_group_name_H-M   'P 1'
#
loop_
_entity.id
_entity.type
_entity.pdbx_description
1 polymer ?
#
loop_
_entity_poly.entity_id
_entity_poly.type
_entity_poly.pdbx_seq_one_letter_code
_entity_poly.pdbx_strand_id
1 'polypeptide(L)'
;MHRLSIDPTVKPVKQAQRRFRPNLQGQIVAEVDKLIAAGFIEEVQYLIWLANIVPVRKKNGQIWLANNSRFRVQTSAAEVTRISPVVSPFPSAGRWEREVWDMSGVSFINHPDLRRISTDYGFEGHPLRKDFPLSGYVEVRYDDPEKRVVSEPIEMTQEFRYFDSASPWEQRSDG
;
A
#
# COMPACT_ATOMS: atom_id res chain seq x y z
N MET A 1 -1.06 19.37 -2.00
CA MET A 1 -1.82 19.55 -0.74
C MET A 1 -2.68 18.31 -0.53
N HIS A 2 -2.36 17.46 0.45
CA HIS A 2 -3.22 16.32 0.80
C HIS A 2 -3.92 16.61 2.13
N ARG A 3 -5.25 16.59 2.11
CA ARG A 3 -6.09 16.68 3.30
C ARG A 3 -6.37 15.25 3.77
N LEU A 4 -6.10 14.95 5.04
CA LEU A 4 -6.43 13.65 5.61
C LEU A 4 -7.96 13.53 5.75
N SER A 5 -8.50 12.35 5.42
CA SER A 5 -9.91 12.00 5.69
C SER A 5 -10.10 11.82 7.20
N ILE A 6 -10.48 12.90 7.87
CA ILE A 6 -10.86 12.92 9.28
C ILE A 6 -12.36 13.08 9.31
N ASP A 7 -13.05 12.13 9.93
CA ASP A 7 -14.49 12.18 10.16
C ASP A 7 -14.82 13.41 11.05
N PRO A 8 -15.58 14.40 10.54
CA PRO A 8 -15.86 15.64 11.26
C PRO A 8 -16.78 15.47 12.47
N THR A 9 -17.38 14.30 12.65
CA THR A 9 -18.34 14.03 13.73
C THR A 9 -17.68 13.65 15.05
N VAL A 10 -16.40 13.25 15.03
CA VAL A 10 -15.67 12.77 16.21
C VAL A 10 -15.03 13.94 16.96
N LYS A 11 -15.45 14.16 18.22
CA LYS A 11 -14.86 15.21 19.07
C LYS A 11 -13.41 14.86 19.42
N PRO A 12 -12.49 15.80 19.27
CA PRO A 12 -11.10 15.51 19.51
C PRO A 12 -10.65 15.60 20.96
N VAL A 13 -9.70 14.74 21.33
CA VAL A 13 -9.16 14.66 22.70
C VAL A 13 -7.78 15.33 22.77
N LYS A 14 -7.67 16.41 23.55
CA LYS A 14 -6.38 17.07 23.87
C LYS A 14 -5.58 16.18 24.82
N GLN A 15 -4.45 15.66 24.36
CA GLN A 15 -3.53 14.91 25.23
C GLN A 15 -2.84 15.87 26.22
N ALA A 16 -2.66 15.43 27.46
CA ALA A 16 -1.94 16.20 28.46
C ALA A 16 -0.48 16.38 28.03
N GLN A 17 0.03 17.62 28.12
CA GLN A 17 1.42 17.92 27.81
C GLN A 17 2.34 17.12 28.75
N ARG A 18 3.20 16.28 28.17
CA ARG A 18 4.10 15.44 28.95
C ARG A 18 5.17 16.32 29.60
N ARG A 19 5.41 16.15 30.90
CA ARG A 19 6.52 16.81 31.60
C ARG A 19 7.85 16.20 31.12
N PHE A 20 8.59 16.94 30.30
CA PHE A 20 9.95 16.59 29.93
C PHE A 20 10.93 17.02 31.02
N ARG A 21 12.12 16.42 31.06
CA ARG A 21 13.19 16.87 31.96
C ARG A 21 13.61 18.30 31.56
N PRO A 22 13.85 19.23 32.51
CA PRO A 22 14.08 20.65 32.20
C PRO A 22 15.26 20.89 31.26
N ASN A 23 16.30 20.08 31.38
CA ASN A 23 17.52 20.16 30.57
C ASN A 23 17.32 19.79 29.09
N LEU A 24 16.27 19.05 28.75
CA LEU A 24 15.97 18.61 27.38
C LEU A 24 14.99 19.55 26.67
N GLN A 25 14.27 20.38 27.41
CA GLN A 25 13.17 21.19 26.88
C GLN A 25 13.67 22.24 25.89
N GLY A 26 14.80 22.90 26.19
CA GLY A 26 15.41 23.87 25.28
C GLY A 26 15.93 23.23 23.98
N GLN A 27 16.46 22.01 24.04
CA GLN A 27 16.95 21.29 22.85
C GLN A 27 15.81 20.85 21.94
N ILE A 28 14.67 20.45 22.54
CA ILE A 28 13.48 20.07 21.79
C ILE A 28 12.91 21.27 21.04
N VAL A 29 12.81 22.44 21.68
CA VAL A 29 12.30 23.66 21.03
C VAL A 29 13.20 24.07 19.87
N ALA A 30 14.52 24.11 20.09
CA ALA A 30 15.47 24.53 19.05
C ALA A 30 15.46 23.62 17.81
N GLU A 31 15.30 22.31 17.98
CA GLU A 31 15.25 21.38 16.84
C GLU A 31 13.90 21.46 16.11
N VAL A 32 12.79 21.70 16.84
CA VAL A 32 11.47 21.93 16.22
C VAL A 32 11.48 23.20 15.37
N ASP A 33 12.02 24.30 15.88
CA ASP A 33 12.12 25.57 15.14
C ASP A 33 12.97 25.42 13.87
N LYS A 34 14.06 24.66 13.95
CA LYS A 34 14.92 24.35 12.80
C LYS A 34 14.18 23.56 11.73
N LEU A 35 13.34 22.60 12.13
CA LEU A 35 12.55 21.78 11.21
C LEU A 35 11.38 22.56 10.59
N ILE A 36 10.82 23.52 11.31
CA ILE A 36 9.83 24.48 10.77
C ILE A 36 10.49 25.40 9.74
N ALA A 37 11.65 25.99 10.07
CA ALA A 37 12.40 26.87 9.17
C ALA A 37 12.87 26.16 7.88
N ALA A 38 13.21 24.87 7.98
CA ALA A 38 13.58 24.04 6.84
C ALA A 38 12.36 23.56 6.01
N GLY A 39 11.13 23.88 6.42
CA GLY A 39 9.91 23.41 5.76
C GLY A 39 9.70 21.89 5.85
N PHE A 40 10.43 21.21 6.74
CA PHE A 40 10.29 19.77 7.01
C PHE A 40 9.06 19.48 7.87
N ILE A 41 8.65 20.43 8.71
CA ILE A 41 7.47 20.37 9.56
C ILE A 41 6.66 21.64 9.32
N GLU A 42 5.38 21.49 9.05
CA GLU A 42 4.39 22.58 9.01
C GLU A 42 3.45 22.40 10.19
N GLU A 43 3.03 23.50 10.82
CA GLU A 43 2.05 23.45 11.90
C GLU A 43 0.67 23.10 11.31
N VAL A 44 0.34 21.82 11.34
CA VAL A 44 -0.97 21.33 10.91
C VAL A 44 -1.90 21.31 12.11
N GLN A 45 -2.86 22.23 12.15
CA GLN A 45 -3.95 22.18 13.13
C GLN A 45 -4.94 21.07 12.75
N TYR A 46 -4.63 19.82 13.12
CA TYR A 46 -5.64 18.80 13.31
C TYR A 46 -5.59 18.24 14.72
N LEU A 47 -6.75 18.38 15.33
CA LEU A 47 -7.21 17.66 16.48
C LEU A 47 -7.48 16.21 16.03
N ILE A 48 -6.94 15.23 16.76
CA ILE A 48 -7.08 13.75 16.74
C ILE A 48 -6.10 12.80 16.01
N TRP A 49 -5.48 11.98 16.88
CA TRP A 49 -4.68 10.75 16.72
C TRP A 49 -3.29 10.87 16.08
N LEU A 50 -2.42 11.63 16.76
CA LEU A 50 -0.98 11.50 16.64
C LEU A 50 -0.50 10.27 17.43
N ALA A 51 0.05 9.30 16.71
CA ALA A 51 0.80 8.24 17.34
C ALA A 51 2.13 8.81 17.89
N ASN A 52 2.60 8.26 19.02
CA ASN A 52 3.76 8.80 19.74
C ASN A 52 4.99 8.94 18.82
N ILE A 53 5.61 10.12 18.83
CA ILE A 53 6.94 10.33 18.27
C ILE A 53 7.92 9.58 19.17
N VAL A 54 8.61 8.58 18.61
CA VAL A 54 9.66 7.83 19.31
C VAL A 54 11.00 8.44 18.94
N PRO A 55 11.68 9.15 19.85
CA PRO A 55 13.04 9.61 19.61
C PRO A 55 13.99 8.40 19.62
N VAL A 56 14.64 8.13 18.49
CA VAL A 56 15.67 7.11 18.39
C VAL A 56 17.04 7.77 18.48
N ARG A 57 17.82 7.42 19.50
CA ARG A 57 19.17 7.97 19.72
C ARG A 57 20.20 7.17 18.92
N LYS A 58 20.95 7.84 18.05
CA LYS A 58 22.07 7.24 17.31
C LYS A 58 23.34 7.20 18.17
N LYS A 59 24.29 6.35 17.77
CA LYS A 59 25.60 6.19 18.42
C LYS A 59 26.43 7.49 18.44
N ASN A 60 26.19 8.40 17.50
CA ASN A 60 26.86 9.71 17.39
C ASN A 60 26.20 10.82 18.24
N GLY A 61 25.18 10.51 19.04
CA GLY A 61 24.49 11.48 19.89
C GLY A 61 23.36 12.26 19.23
N GLN A 62 23.16 12.13 17.91
CA GLN A 62 22.01 12.73 17.21
C GLN A 62 20.71 11.98 17.54
N ILE A 63 19.61 12.73 17.64
CA ILE A 63 18.26 12.21 17.86
C ILE A 63 17.52 12.27 16.52
N TRP A 64 16.96 11.14 16.09
CA TRP A 64 16.01 11.13 14.98
C TRP A 64 14.59 11.26 15.53
N LEU A 65 13.84 12.22 15.00
CA LEU A 65 12.39 12.34 15.19
C LEU A 65 11.72 11.54 14.07
N ALA A 66 11.28 10.32 14.37
CA ALA A 66 10.43 9.59 13.45
C ALA A 66 9.01 10.16 13.57
N ASN A 67 8.61 11.02 12.64
CA ASN A 67 7.22 11.48 12.55
C ASN A 67 6.35 10.25 12.28
N ASN A 68 5.45 9.93 13.20
CA ASN A 68 4.55 8.78 13.11
C ASN A 68 3.37 9.07 12.17
N SER A 69 3.70 9.63 11.01
CA SER A 69 2.80 10.06 9.96
C SER A 69 2.92 9.07 8.82
N ARG A 70 1.79 8.57 8.34
CA ARG A 70 1.73 7.69 7.16
C ARG A 70 1.25 8.50 5.97
N PHE A 71 2.01 8.46 4.88
CA PHE A 71 1.65 9.08 3.61
C PHE A 71 1.30 7.99 2.59
N ARG A 72 0.26 8.20 1.80
CA ARG A 72 -0.11 7.35 0.66
C ARG A 72 -0.02 8.18 -0.60
N VAL A 73 0.81 7.74 -1.55
CA VAL A 73 0.92 8.33 -2.88
C VAL A 73 0.17 7.42 -3.85
N GLN A 74 -0.69 8.00 -4.68
CA GLN A 74 -1.45 7.26 -5.70
C GLN A 74 -1.09 7.80 -7.07
N THR A 75 -0.94 6.90 -8.03
CA THR A 75 -0.71 7.22 -9.44
C THR A 75 -1.64 6.36 -10.29
N SER A 76 -1.98 6.83 -11.48
CA SER A 76 -2.75 6.08 -12.47
C SER A 76 -1.85 5.70 -13.64
N ALA A 77 -2.13 4.56 -14.25
CA ALA A 77 -1.41 4.08 -15.42
C ALA A 77 -2.36 3.35 -16.35
N ALA A 78 -2.17 3.59 -17.65
CA ALA A 78 -2.81 2.79 -18.69
C ALA A 78 -2.02 1.50 -18.92
N GLU A 79 -2.63 0.53 -19.59
CA GLU A 79 -2.08 -0.82 -19.78
C GLU A 79 -0.69 -0.84 -20.45
N VAL A 80 -0.49 -0.03 -21.49
CA VAL A 80 0.76 0.02 -22.26
C VAL A 80 1.77 0.98 -21.65
N THR A 81 1.33 1.88 -20.76
CA THR A 81 2.19 2.91 -20.19
C THR A 81 3.10 2.30 -19.14
N ARG A 82 4.41 2.39 -19.38
CA ARG A 82 5.42 1.95 -18.42
C ARG A 82 5.68 3.03 -17.39
N ILE A 83 5.70 2.66 -16.11
CA ILE A 83 5.94 3.60 -14.98
C ILE A 83 7.40 3.49 -14.53
N SER A 84 7.93 4.56 -13.93
CA SER A 84 9.24 4.49 -13.25
C SER A 84 9.13 3.72 -11.93
N PRO A 85 10.00 2.73 -11.68
CA PRO A 85 10.02 1.97 -10.44
C PRO A 85 10.51 2.81 -9.25
N VAL A 86 10.10 2.44 -8.04
CA VAL A 86 10.57 3.03 -6.78
C VAL A 86 11.55 2.11 -6.02
N VAL A 87 11.98 1.01 -6.63
CA VAL A 87 13.02 0.10 -6.08
C VAL A 87 14.33 0.81 -5.76
N SER A 88 14.71 1.85 -6.52
CA SER A 88 15.93 2.62 -6.29
C SER A 88 15.95 3.30 -4.90
N PRO A 89 14.96 4.12 -4.52
CA PRO A 89 14.86 4.65 -3.16
C PRO A 89 14.38 3.62 -2.12
N PHE A 90 13.56 2.64 -2.52
CA PHE A 90 12.96 1.66 -1.61
C PHE A 90 13.19 0.23 -2.10
N PRO A 91 14.31 -0.43 -1.73
CA PRO A 91 14.60 -1.79 -2.20
C PRO A 91 13.53 -2.82 -1.83
N SER A 92 12.81 -2.62 -0.72
CA SER A 92 11.68 -3.46 -0.33
C SER A 92 10.49 -3.41 -1.29
N ALA A 93 10.39 -2.36 -2.12
CA ALA A 93 9.35 -2.21 -3.13
C ALA A 93 9.48 -3.21 -4.29
N GLY A 94 10.67 -3.76 -4.54
CA GLY A 94 10.89 -4.65 -5.68
C GLY A 94 9.98 -5.88 -5.71
N ARG A 95 9.65 -6.47 -4.55
CA ARG A 95 8.68 -7.57 -4.46
C ARG A 95 7.27 -7.11 -4.85
N TRP A 96 6.87 -5.94 -4.37
CA TRP A 96 5.53 -5.38 -4.59
C TRP A 96 5.33 -4.94 -6.04
N GLU A 97 6.33 -4.33 -6.67
CA GLU A 97 6.27 -3.95 -8.08
C GLU A 97 6.12 -5.17 -8.98
N ARG A 98 6.83 -6.27 -8.67
CA ARG A 98 6.64 -7.56 -9.36
C ARG A 98 5.25 -8.14 -9.15
N GLU A 99 4.72 -8.06 -7.94
CA GLU A 99 3.37 -8.53 -7.62
C GLU A 99 2.30 -7.74 -8.38
N VAL A 100 2.44 -6.41 -8.46
CA VAL A 100 1.54 -5.55 -9.24
C VAL A 100 1.63 -5.88 -10.73
N TRP A 101 2.83 -6.13 -11.26
CA TRP A 101 2.99 -6.57 -12.64
C TRP A 101 2.34 -7.94 -12.88
N ASP A 102 2.52 -8.91 -12.00
CA ASP A 102 1.97 -10.27 -12.13
C ASP A 102 0.43 -10.25 -12.08
N MET A 103 -0.14 -9.50 -11.14
CA MET A 103 -1.57 -9.48 -10.86
C MET A 103 -2.38 -8.53 -11.75
N SER A 104 -1.84 -7.36 -12.08
CA SER A 104 -2.55 -6.29 -12.81
C SER A 104 -1.98 -6.00 -14.20
N GLY A 105 -0.74 -6.41 -14.48
CA GLY A 105 -0.08 -6.17 -15.76
C GLY A 105 0.55 -4.79 -15.91
N VAL A 106 0.69 -4.03 -14.83
CA VAL A 106 1.39 -2.73 -14.87
C VAL A 106 2.88 -2.96 -15.03
N SER A 107 3.49 -2.35 -16.04
CA SER A 107 4.90 -2.54 -16.36
C SER A 107 5.78 -1.40 -15.86
N PHE A 108 7.01 -1.73 -15.47
CA PHE A 108 7.98 -0.80 -14.90
C PHE A 108 9.22 -0.66 -15.79
N ILE A 109 9.68 0.57 -16.03
CA ILE A 109 10.85 0.87 -16.87
C ILE A 109 12.12 0.53 -16.09
N ASN A 110 13.04 -0.24 -16.70
CA ASN A 110 14.36 -0.55 -16.12
C ASN A 110 14.31 -1.22 -14.73
N HIS A 111 13.27 -1.99 -14.43
CA HIS A 111 13.22 -2.78 -13.20
C HIS A 111 14.26 -3.92 -13.24
N PRO A 112 15.01 -4.19 -12.16
CA PRO A 112 16.16 -5.12 -12.19
C PRO A 112 15.77 -6.59 -12.43
N ASP A 113 14.63 -7.06 -11.93
CA ASP A 113 14.12 -8.43 -12.13
C ASP A 113 12.58 -8.40 -12.20
N LEU A 114 12.01 -8.04 -13.35
CA LEU A 114 10.56 -7.99 -13.53
C LEU A 114 10.06 -9.34 -14.10
N ARG A 115 9.54 -10.20 -13.22
CA ARG A 115 8.99 -11.52 -13.56
C ARG A 115 7.90 -11.93 -12.57
N ARG A 116 7.14 -12.97 -12.96
CA ARG A 116 6.03 -13.54 -12.16
C ARG A 116 6.55 -13.96 -10.78
N ILE A 117 5.70 -13.85 -9.77
CA ILE A 117 6.08 -14.17 -8.39
C ILE A 117 5.03 -15.01 -7.65
N SER A 118 3.76 -14.83 -7.99
CA SER A 118 2.65 -15.48 -7.29
C SER A 118 1.89 -16.44 -8.20
N THR A 119 1.80 -16.15 -9.50
CA THR A 119 1.15 -17.05 -10.46
C THR A 119 2.08 -18.17 -10.93
N ASP A 120 1.49 -19.22 -11.50
CA ASP A 120 2.24 -20.33 -12.08
C ASP A 120 3.16 -19.88 -13.22
N TYR A 121 4.23 -20.64 -13.46
CA TYR A 121 5.26 -20.31 -14.45
C TYR A 121 4.70 -20.14 -15.87
N GLY A 122 3.72 -20.96 -16.26
CA GLY A 122 3.05 -20.93 -17.55
C GLY A 122 1.74 -20.15 -17.56
N PHE A 123 1.46 -19.36 -16.52
CA PHE A 123 0.20 -18.64 -16.42
C PHE A 123 0.11 -17.53 -17.48
N GLU A 124 -1.01 -17.49 -18.20
CA GLU A 124 -1.30 -16.47 -19.20
C GLU A 124 -2.33 -15.47 -18.67
N GLY A 125 -2.03 -14.17 -18.81
CA GLY A 125 -2.87 -13.09 -18.31
C GLY A 125 -2.51 -12.59 -16.89
N HIS A 126 -3.43 -11.80 -16.34
CA HIS A 126 -3.28 -11.03 -15.09
C HIS A 126 -4.57 -11.16 -14.24
N PRO A 127 -4.55 -11.94 -13.14
CA PRO A 127 -5.77 -12.36 -12.44
C PRO A 127 -6.64 -11.26 -11.84
N LEU A 128 -6.06 -10.13 -11.43
CA LEU A 128 -6.81 -9.06 -10.75
C LEU A 128 -7.40 -8.03 -11.71
N ARG A 129 -7.29 -8.24 -13.03
CA ARG A 129 -7.99 -7.41 -14.00
C ARG A 129 -9.48 -7.72 -13.99
N LYS A 130 -10.30 -6.72 -14.31
CA LYS A 130 -11.78 -6.81 -14.21
C LYS A 130 -12.42 -7.64 -15.31
N ASP A 131 -11.72 -7.81 -16.42
CA ASP A 131 -12.06 -8.66 -17.56
C ASP A 131 -11.64 -10.13 -17.35
N PHE A 132 -10.78 -10.41 -16.36
CA PHE A 132 -10.33 -11.78 -16.09
C PHE A 132 -11.41 -12.56 -15.32
N PRO A 133 -11.82 -13.76 -15.78
CA PRO A 133 -12.85 -14.56 -15.11
C PRO A 133 -12.33 -15.12 -13.78
N LEU A 134 -13.20 -15.21 -12.78
CA LEU A 134 -12.84 -15.69 -11.43
C LEU A 134 -12.25 -17.11 -11.45
N SER A 135 -12.80 -17.98 -12.30
CA SER A 135 -12.36 -19.38 -12.45
C SER A 135 -11.06 -19.53 -13.24
N GLY A 136 -10.61 -18.47 -13.92
CA GLY A 136 -9.56 -18.55 -14.93
C GLY A 136 -10.02 -19.27 -16.19
N TYR A 137 -9.05 -19.58 -17.06
CA TYR A 137 -9.27 -20.21 -18.37
C TYR A 137 -8.89 -21.69 -18.41
N VAL A 138 -8.04 -22.12 -17.47
CA VAL A 138 -7.35 -23.40 -17.53
C VAL A 138 -7.48 -24.09 -16.18
N GLU A 139 -7.74 -25.39 -16.19
CA GLU A 139 -7.67 -26.27 -15.05
C GLU A 139 -6.53 -27.28 -15.21
N VAL A 140 -6.16 -27.90 -14.09
CA VAL A 140 -5.01 -28.80 -14.03
C VAL A 140 -5.47 -30.18 -13.57
N ARG A 141 -5.18 -31.21 -14.36
CA ARG A 141 -5.45 -32.61 -14.02
C ARG A 141 -4.22 -33.49 -14.18
N TYR A 142 -4.17 -34.59 -13.44
CA TYR A 142 -3.15 -35.62 -13.63
C TYR A 142 -3.61 -36.59 -14.72
N ASP A 143 -2.75 -36.82 -15.71
CA ASP A 143 -2.99 -37.80 -16.77
C ASP A 143 -2.15 -39.06 -16.52
N ASP A 144 -2.83 -40.16 -16.17
CA ASP A 144 -2.18 -41.44 -15.88
C ASP A 144 -1.41 -42.06 -17.08
N PRO A 145 -1.91 -42.03 -18.33
CA PRO A 145 -1.17 -42.59 -19.46
C PRO A 145 0.12 -41.81 -19.77
N GLU A 146 0.08 -40.47 -19.70
CA GLU A 146 1.27 -39.64 -19.90
C GLU A 146 2.13 -39.47 -18.63
N LYS A 147 1.62 -39.91 -17.47
CA LYS A 147 2.23 -39.76 -16.13
C LYS A 147 2.68 -38.34 -15.81
N ARG A 148 1.91 -37.35 -16.26
CA ARG A 148 2.22 -35.93 -16.05
C ARG A 148 0.98 -35.13 -15.73
N VAL A 149 1.23 -33.94 -15.21
CA VAL A 149 0.21 -32.93 -14.98
C VAL A 149 -0.04 -32.19 -16.29
N VAL A 150 -1.30 -32.15 -16.74
CA VAL A 150 -1.73 -31.47 -17.96
C VAL A 150 -2.64 -30.30 -17.63
N SER A 151 -2.58 -29.27 -18.45
CA SER A 151 -3.33 -28.03 -18.35
C SER A 151 -4.35 -27.97 -19.49
N GLU A 152 -5.64 -27.99 -19.17
CA GLU A 152 -6.73 -28.05 -20.15
C GLU A 152 -7.71 -26.90 -19.95
N PRO A 153 -8.49 -26.51 -20.99
CA PRO A 153 -9.57 -25.54 -20.82
C PRO A 153 -10.52 -25.97 -19.70
N ILE A 154 -10.90 -25.02 -18.86
CA ILE A 154 -11.72 -25.30 -17.68
C ILE A 154 -13.13 -25.81 -18.05
N GLU A 155 -13.54 -26.91 -17.42
CA GLU A 155 -14.91 -27.44 -17.52
C GLU A 155 -15.53 -27.55 -16.13
N MET A 156 -16.38 -26.58 -15.77
CA MET A 156 -17.04 -26.56 -14.46
C MET A 156 -18.27 -27.46 -14.44
N THR A 157 -18.31 -28.44 -13.53
CA THR A 157 -19.51 -29.26 -13.29
C THR A 157 -20.69 -28.45 -12.73
N GLN A 158 -20.37 -27.40 -11.97
CA GLN A 158 -21.32 -26.40 -11.50
C GLN A 158 -20.75 -25.01 -11.76
N GLU A 159 -21.49 -24.18 -12.49
CA GLU A 159 -21.09 -22.81 -12.77
C GLU A 159 -21.08 -21.93 -11.51
N PHE A 160 -20.23 -20.90 -11.53
CA PHE A 160 -20.22 -19.88 -10.49
C PHE A 160 -21.53 -19.09 -10.48
N ARG A 161 -22.21 -19.07 -9.34
CA ARG A 161 -23.45 -18.32 -9.15
C ARG A 161 -23.14 -16.94 -8.60
N TYR A 162 -23.38 -15.91 -9.43
CA TYR A 162 -23.34 -14.53 -8.98
C TYR A 162 -24.63 -14.20 -8.22
N PHE A 163 -24.49 -13.87 -6.94
CA PHE A 163 -25.59 -13.38 -6.12
C PHE A 163 -25.49 -11.87 -6.01
N ASP A 164 -26.49 -11.17 -6.52
CA ASP A 164 -26.61 -9.73 -6.29
C ASP A 164 -27.17 -9.51 -4.88
N SER A 165 -26.28 -9.17 -3.94
CA SER A 165 -26.62 -8.81 -2.58
C SER A 165 -26.84 -7.31 -2.39
N ALA A 166 -26.86 -6.52 -3.48
CA ALA A 166 -27.10 -5.10 -3.39
C ALA A 166 -28.50 -4.83 -2.82
N SER A 167 -28.53 -4.16 -1.67
CA SER A 167 -29.77 -3.63 -1.13
C SER A 167 -30.35 -2.59 -2.10
N PRO A 168 -31.66 -2.67 -2.43
CA PRO A 168 -32.32 -1.64 -3.23
C PRO A 168 -32.47 -0.33 -2.45
N TRP A 169 -32.35 -0.38 -1.12
CA TRP A 169 -32.33 0.79 -0.26
C TRP A 169 -30.96 1.44 -0.27
N GLU A 170 -30.96 2.77 -0.36
CA GLU A 170 -29.78 3.60 -0.18
C GLU A 170 -29.08 3.22 1.13
N GLN A 171 -27.96 2.51 1.00
CA GLN A 171 -27.07 2.30 2.11
C GLN A 171 -26.49 3.66 2.44
N ARG A 172 -26.51 4.04 3.73
CA ARG A 172 -26.01 5.33 4.23
C ARG A 172 -24.79 5.78 3.43
N SER A 173 -24.99 6.75 2.56
CA SER A 173 -23.89 7.56 2.08
C SER A 173 -23.43 8.37 3.28
N ASP A 174 -22.17 8.17 3.64
CA ASP A 174 -21.33 9.11 4.37
C ASP A 174 -21.20 8.88 5.88
N GLY A 175 -19.97 8.45 6.20
CA GLY A 175 -19.17 8.77 7.38
C GLY A 175 -17.71 8.71 6.96
#